data_AF-X1L581-F1
#
_entry.id   AF-X1L581-F1
#
_cell.length_a   1.000
_cell.length_b   1.000
_cell.length_c   1.000
_cell.angle_alpha   90.00
_cell.angle_beta   90.00
_cell.angle_gamma   90.00
#
_symmetry.space_group_name_H-M   'P 1'
#
loop_
_entity.id
_entity.type
_entity.pdbx_description
1 polymer ?
#
loop_
_entity_poly.entity_id
_entity_poly.type
_entity_poly.pdbx_seq_one_letter_code
_entity_poly.pdbx_strand_id
1 'polypeptide(L)'
;MVEILVAVGIIGIMALIFYPNIINTLESRKIEGSAREILITLQRAKFQAVKTKLNHRVKFEAVGEGWVYSIEREDNPSEWNIMRGFIRKSIPSEFQVDVDFPNETVEFSPLGFVANYSSTQNTITLQSNKL
;
A
#
# COMPACT_ATOMS: atom_id res chain seq x y z
N MET A 1 -21.04 25.97 -40.89
CA MET A 1 -21.89 25.21 -39.94
C MET A 1 -21.62 23.71 -40.00
N VAL A 2 -21.66 23.08 -41.18
CA VAL A 2 -21.31 21.64 -41.36
C VAL A 2 -19.92 21.30 -40.82
N GLU A 3 -18.93 22.18 -41.03
CA GLU A 3 -17.56 22.00 -40.56
C GLU A 3 -17.44 21.88 -39.03
N ILE A 4 -18.22 22.65 -38.27
CA ILE A 4 -18.25 22.56 -36.81
C ILE A 4 -18.87 21.23 -36.38
N LEU A 5 -19.91 20.78 -37.07
CA LEU A 5 -20.55 19.48 -36.84
C LEU A 5 -19.60 18.30 -37.08
N VAL A 6 -18.78 18.39 -38.14
CA VAL A 6 -17.74 17.39 -38.45
C VAL A 6 -16.64 17.41 -37.39
N ALA A 7 -16.15 18.59 -37.00
CA ALA A 7 -15.12 18.71 -35.97
C ALA A 7 -15.58 18.13 -34.62
N VAL A 8 -16.80 18.46 -34.18
CA VAL A 8 -17.39 17.92 -32.94
C VAL A 8 -17.59 16.40 -33.05
N GLY A 9 -18.01 15.90 -34.21
CA GLY A 9 -18.14 14.47 -34.47
C GLY A 9 -16.81 13.71 -34.33
N ILE A 10 -15.72 14.24 -34.89
CA ILE A 10 -14.39 13.64 -34.78
C ILE A 10 -13.90 13.65 -33.33
N ILE A 11 -14.08 14.77 -32.61
CA ILE A 11 -13.69 14.86 -31.20
C ILE A 11 -14.48 13.87 -30.35
N GLY A 12 -15.79 13.70 -30.60
CA GLY A 12 -16.63 12.74 -29.90
C GLY A 12 -16.16 11.29 -30.11
N ILE A 13 -15.84 10.91 -31.35
CA ILE A 13 -15.34 9.57 -31.66
C ILE A 13 -13.97 9.33 -31.02
N MET A 14 -13.07 10.32 -31.09
CA MET A 14 -11.76 10.25 -30.44
C MET A 14 -11.90 10.08 -28.92
N ALA A 15 -12.78 10.84 -28.28
CA ALA A 15 -12.99 10.75 -26.84
C ALA A 15 -13.44 9.34 -26.41
N LEU A 16 -14.31 8.69 -27.17
CA LEU A 16 -14.77 7.32 -26.88
C LEU A 16 -13.63 6.28 -26.97
N ILE A 17 -12.69 6.47 -27.90
CA ILE A 17 -11.53 5.57 -28.06
C ILE A 17 -10.50 5.78 -26.93
N PHE A 18 -10.28 7.02 -26.50
CA PHE A 18 -9.27 7.33 -25.48
C PHE A 18 -9.76 7.13 -24.04
N TYR A 19 -11.06 7.28 -23.78
CA TYR A 19 -11.66 7.15 -22.45
C TYR A 19 -11.25 5.87 -21.68
N PRO A 20 -11.40 4.65 -22.24
CA PRO A 20 -11.04 3.43 -21.50
C PRO A 20 -9.53 3.36 -21.17
N ASN A 21 -8.68 3.82 -22.10
CA ASN A 21 -7.22 3.79 -21.92
C ASN A 21 -6.75 4.72 -20.79
N ILE A 22 -7.36 5.90 -20.67
CA ILE A 22 -7.00 6.86 -19.62
C ILE A 22 -7.41 6.32 -18.24
N ILE A 23 -8.62 5.77 -18.11
CA ILE A 23 -9.12 5.26 -16.83
C ILE A 23 -8.30 4.06 -16.34
N ASN A 24 -8.02 3.10 -17.22
CA ASN A 24 -7.21 1.93 -16.85
C ASN A 24 -5.81 2.35 -16.40
N THR A 25 -5.20 3.31 -17.09
CA THR A 25 -3.88 3.82 -16.71
C THR A 25 -3.89 4.52 -15.35
N LEU A 26 -4.94 5.30 -15.06
CA LEU A 26 -5.07 5.96 -13.76
C LEU A 26 -5.22 4.94 -12.63
N GLU A 27 -6.04 3.91 -12.84
CA GLU A 27 -6.29 2.87 -11.84
C GLU A 27 -5.02 2.07 -11.52
N SER A 28 -4.28 1.61 -12.54
CA SER A 28 -3.00 0.90 -12.33
C SER A 28 -1.98 1.77 -11.60
N ARG A 29 -1.87 3.07 -11.94
CA ARG A 29 -0.96 4.00 -11.26
C ARG A 29 -1.29 4.18 -9.78
N LYS A 30 -2.58 4.16 -9.41
CA LYS A 30 -2.96 4.25 -8.00
C LYS A 30 -2.55 3.00 -7.22
N ILE A 31 -2.79 1.80 -7.77
CA ILE A 31 -2.39 0.54 -7.14
C ILE A 31 -0.87 0.49 -6.96
N GLU A 32 -0.11 0.79 -8.02
CA GLU A 32 1.35 0.85 -7.96
C GLU A 32 1.85 1.86 -6.93
N GLY A 33 1.20 3.02 -6.84
CA GLY A 33 1.47 4.05 -5.84
C GLY A 33 1.28 3.52 -4.42
N SER A 34 0.13 2.92 -4.13
CA SER A 34 -0.16 2.35 -2.81
C SER A 34 0.77 1.20 -2.45
N ALA A 35 1.05 0.29 -3.38
CA ALA A 35 2.02 -0.80 -3.19
C ALA A 35 3.41 -0.25 -2.87
N ARG A 36 3.85 0.78 -3.60
CA ARG A 36 5.13 1.45 -3.37
C ARG A 36 5.18 2.12 -2.00
N GLU A 37 4.11 2.76 -1.55
CA GLU A 37 4.06 3.36 -0.22
C GLU A 37 4.18 2.34 0.92
N ILE A 38 3.53 1.18 0.78
CA ILE A 38 3.67 0.07 1.71
C ILE A 38 5.13 -0.42 1.71
N LEU A 39 5.71 -0.64 0.53
CA LEU A 39 7.12 -1.05 0.41
C LEU A 39 8.08 -0.05 1.06
N ILE A 40 7.90 1.25 0.81
CA ILE A 40 8.70 2.32 1.44
C ILE A 40 8.56 2.25 2.97
N THR A 41 7.36 1.97 3.47
CA THR A 41 7.09 1.87 4.91
C THR A 41 7.78 0.65 5.52
N LEU A 42 7.74 -0.51 4.85
CA LEU A 42 8.48 -1.71 5.24
C LEU A 42 9.99 -1.46 5.26
N GLN A 43 10.54 -0.84 4.21
CA GLN A 43 11.96 -0.48 4.16
C GLN A 43 12.33 0.53 5.25
N ARG A 44 11.45 1.48 5.56
CA ARG A 44 11.64 2.43 6.67
C ARG A 44 11.66 1.70 8.00
N ALA A 45 10.73 0.79 8.27
CA ALA A 45 10.70 0.01 9.51
C ALA A 45 11.99 -0.82 9.66
N LYS A 46 12.42 -1.50 8.60
CA LYS A 46 13.71 -2.20 8.54
C LYS A 46 14.90 -1.29 8.87
N PHE A 47 14.96 -0.12 8.25
CA PHE A 47 16.03 0.85 8.50
C PHE A 47 16.02 1.36 9.95
N GLN A 48 14.84 1.62 10.51
CA GLN A 48 14.71 2.04 11.90
C GLN A 48 15.12 0.94 12.88
N ALA A 49 14.80 -0.33 12.60
CA ALA A 49 15.25 -1.45 13.42
C ALA A 49 16.78 -1.49 13.53
N VAL A 50 17.46 -1.41 12.37
CA VAL A 50 18.93 -1.38 12.32
C VAL A 50 19.50 -0.14 13.00
N LYS A 51 18.93 1.04 12.74
CA LYS A 51 19.42 2.31 13.29
C LYS A 51 19.31 2.39 14.81
N THR A 52 18.17 1.97 15.36
CA THR A 52 17.87 2.07 16.80
C THR A 52 18.37 0.87 17.59
N LYS A 53 18.74 -0.22 16.91
CA LYS A 53 19.08 -1.52 17.51
C LYS A 53 17.93 -2.13 18.33
N LEU A 54 16.69 -1.80 17.99
CA LEU A 54 15.47 -2.32 18.60
C LEU A 54 14.59 -2.97 17.53
N ASN A 55 13.82 -3.99 17.89
CA ASN A 55 12.87 -4.58 16.95
C ASN A 55 11.83 -3.53 16.53
N HIS A 56 11.53 -3.48 15.23
CA HIS A 56 10.45 -2.66 14.70
C HIS A 56 9.54 -3.55 13.88
N ARG A 57 8.23 -3.30 13.91
CA ARG A 57 7.30 -4.02 13.04
C ARG A 57 6.37 -3.07 12.31
N VAL A 58 5.94 -3.49 11.13
CA VAL A 58 4.78 -2.89 10.48
C VAL A 58 3.57 -3.72 10.85
N LYS A 59 2.59 -3.10 11.49
CA LYS A 59 1.33 -3.73 11.83
C LYS A 59 0.26 -3.27 10.85
N PHE A 60 -0.43 -4.22 10.24
CA PHE A 60 -1.64 -3.99 9.47
C PHE A 60 -2.83 -4.24 10.37
N GLU A 61 -3.85 -3.39 10.28
CA GLU A 61 -5.07 -3.53 11.05
C GLU A 61 -6.27 -3.23 10.14
N ALA A 62 -7.27 -4.10 10.15
CA ALA A 62 -8.56 -3.81 9.54
C ALA A 62 -9.32 -2.80 10.40
N VAL A 63 -9.78 -1.70 9.79
CA VAL A 63 -10.59 -0.66 10.44
C VAL A 63 -11.81 -0.38 9.58
N GLY A 64 -12.96 -0.89 10.01
CA GLY A 64 -14.20 -0.84 9.21
C GLY A 64 -14.02 -1.65 7.93
N GLU A 65 -14.27 -1.02 6.79
CA GLU A 65 -14.06 -1.61 5.45
C GLU A 65 -12.66 -1.38 4.88
N GLY A 66 -11.81 -0.64 5.60
CA GLY A 66 -10.47 -0.26 5.14
C GLY A 66 -9.36 -0.97 5.90
N TRP A 67 -8.16 -0.89 5.36
CA TRP A 67 -6.93 -1.32 6.03
C TRP A 67 -6.05 -0.13 6.32
N VAL A 68 -5.38 -0.19 7.46
CA VAL A 68 -4.46 0.86 7.89
C VAL A 68 -3.22 0.20 8.47
N TYR A 69 -2.09 0.89 8.39
CA TYR A 69 -0.81 0.35 8.84
C TYR A 69 0.05 1.39 9.55
N SER A 70 0.80 0.91 10.54
CA SER A 70 1.68 1.72 11.38
C SER A 70 3.03 1.03 11.60
N ILE A 71 4.07 1.83 11.85
CA ILE A 71 5.34 1.32 12.36
C ILE A 71 5.27 1.35 13.89
N GLU A 72 5.48 0.20 14.50
CA GLU A 72 5.62 0.03 15.94
C GLU A 72 7.07 -0.34 16.29
N ARG A 73 7.49 0.04 17.49
CA ARG A 73 8.80 -0.25 18.06
C ARG A 73 8.60 -1.04 19.35
N GLU A 74 9.44 -2.04 19.54
CA GLU A 74 9.51 -2.78 20.80
C GLU A 74 10.38 -2.00 21.79
N ASP A 75 9.76 -1.39 22.81
CA ASP A 75 10.47 -0.64 23.86
C ASP A 75 10.87 -1.54 25.03
N ASN A 76 10.00 -2.49 25.36
CA ASN A 76 10.22 -3.57 26.33
C ASN A 76 9.84 -4.90 25.68
N PRO A 77 10.33 -6.05 26.17
CA PRO A 77 10.00 -7.35 25.59
C PRO A 77 8.48 -7.54 25.49
N SER A 78 7.98 -7.77 24.26
CA SER A 78 6.56 -7.88 23.91
C SER A 78 5.71 -6.61 24.10
N GLU A 79 6.31 -5.46 24.43
CA GLU A 79 5.63 -4.18 24.52
C GLU A 79 5.89 -3.33 23.28
N TRP A 80 4.87 -3.24 22.44
CA TRP A 80 4.94 -2.56 21.15
C TRP A 80 4.25 -1.20 21.22
N ASN A 81 5.00 -0.15 20.95
CA ASN A 81 4.53 1.22 20.96
C ASN A 81 4.65 1.84 19.56
N ILE A 82 3.67 2.64 19.14
CA ILE A 82 3.73 3.34 17.85
C ILE A 82 4.98 4.22 17.82
N MET A 83 5.75 4.10 16.74
CA MET A 83 6.99 4.86 16.57
C MET A 83 6.70 6.36 16.60
N ARG A 84 7.40 7.11 17.47
CA ARG A 84 7.27 8.57 17.55
C ARG A 84 7.52 9.22 16.19
N GLY A 85 6.60 10.09 15.76
CA GLY A 85 6.69 10.79 14.47
C GLY A 85 6.29 9.94 13.26
N PHE A 86 5.83 8.71 13.44
CA PHE A 86 5.13 7.96 12.40
C PHE A 86 3.62 8.15 12.55
N ILE A 87 2.98 8.59 11.48
CA ILE A 87 1.52 8.73 11.41
C ILE A 87 0.98 7.45 10.77
N ARG A 88 -0.05 6.88 11.39
CA ARG A 88 -0.82 5.76 10.84
C ARG A 88 -1.29 6.10 9.42
N LYS A 89 -1.04 5.21 8.48
CA LYS A 89 -1.42 5.38 7.07
C LYS A 89 -2.61 4.51 6.73
N SER A 90 -3.45 4.99 5.82
CA SER A 90 -4.56 4.21 5.28
C SER A 90 -4.20 3.66 3.91
N ILE A 91 -4.62 2.43 3.67
CA ILE A 91 -4.76 1.89 2.32
C ILE A 91 -6.09 2.42 1.78
N PRO A 92 -6.14 2.95 0.55
CA PRO A 92 -7.38 3.43 -0.05
C PRO A 92 -8.44 2.31 -0.12
N SER A 93 -9.68 2.62 0.27
CA SER A 93 -10.76 1.62 0.39
C SER A 93 -11.33 1.17 -0.96
N GLU A 94 -10.91 1.79 -2.07
CA GLU A 94 -11.20 1.28 -3.42
C GLU A 94 -10.47 -0.04 -3.75
N PHE A 95 -9.46 -0.43 -2.97
CA PHE A 95 -8.70 -1.66 -3.18
C PHE A 95 -9.19 -2.78 -2.28
N GLN A 96 -9.37 -3.95 -2.87
CA GLN A 96 -9.45 -5.20 -2.12
C GLN A 96 -8.05 -5.56 -1.63
N VAL A 97 -7.89 -5.63 -0.32
CA VAL A 97 -6.62 -5.93 0.34
C VAL A 97 -6.72 -7.29 0.99
N ASP A 98 -5.73 -8.14 0.71
CA ASP A 98 -5.55 -9.41 1.40
C ASP A 98 -4.15 -9.40 2.04
N VAL A 99 -4.13 -9.45 3.38
CA VAL A 99 -2.92 -9.39 4.20
C VAL A 99 -2.65 -10.78 4.76
N ASP A 100 -1.71 -11.50 4.15
CA ASP A 100 -1.30 -12.82 4.59
C ASP A 100 0.08 -12.75 5.24
N PHE A 101 0.11 -12.19 6.44
CA PHE A 101 1.29 -12.17 7.31
C PHE A 101 0.96 -12.80 8.68
N PRO A 102 1.95 -13.39 9.37
CA PRO A 102 1.75 -13.85 10.74
C PRO A 102 1.32 -12.70 11.64
N ASN A 103 0.17 -12.83 12.28
CA ASN A 103 -0.47 -11.80 13.10
C ASN A 103 -0.65 -10.45 12.36
N GLU A 104 -0.78 -10.47 11.03
CA GLU A 104 -0.91 -9.25 10.21
C GLU A 104 0.27 -8.27 10.41
N THR A 105 1.45 -8.81 10.73
CA THR A 105 2.63 -8.01 11.06
C THR A 105 3.86 -8.45 10.28
N VAL A 106 4.75 -7.51 9.99
CA VAL A 106 6.09 -7.79 9.48
C VAL A 106 7.10 -7.21 10.46
N GLU A 107 7.83 -8.07 11.15
CA GLU A 107 8.79 -7.72 12.18
C GLU A 107 10.21 -7.71 11.62
N PHE A 108 10.97 -6.68 11.95
CA PHE A 108 12.35 -6.49 11.56
C PHE A 108 13.25 -6.47 12.78
N SER A 109 14.29 -7.31 12.75
CA SER A 109 15.30 -7.35 13.78
C SER A 109 16.32 -6.21 13.64
N PRO A 110 17.08 -5.87 14.70
CA PRO A 110 18.23 -4.98 14.66
C PRO A 110 19.29 -5.33 13.61
N LEU A 111 19.29 -6.57 13.13
CA LEU A 111 20.21 -7.06 12.11
C LEU A 111 19.67 -6.86 10.68
N GLY A 112 18.44 -6.34 10.54
CA GLY A 112 17.81 -6.06 9.24
C GLY A 112 17.16 -7.27 8.58
N PHE A 113 16.97 -8.36 9.32
CA PHE A 113 16.24 -9.55 8.88
C PHE A 113 14.77 -9.46 9.28
N VAL A 114 13.89 -10.15 8.53
CA VAL A 114 12.50 -10.36 8.96
C VAL A 114 12.50 -11.41 10.06
N ALA A 115 12.07 -11.04 11.27
CA ALA A 115 12.13 -11.88 12.46
C ALA A 115 10.98 -12.90 12.53
N ASN A 116 9.80 -12.52 12.03
CA ASN A 116 8.60 -13.35 12.03
C ASN A 116 8.30 -13.96 10.65
N TYR A 117 9.33 -14.33 9.90
CA TYR A 117 9.16 -14.88 8.55
C TYR A 117 8.39 -16.20 8.58
N SER A 118 7.37 -16.31 7.73
CA SER A 118 6.66 -17.56 7.44
C SER A 118 6.80 -17.90 5.96
N SER A 119 7.04 -19.17 5.64
CA SER A 119 7.08 -19.64 4.26
C SER A 119 5.69 -19.71 3.61
N THR A 120 4.63 -19.73 4.42
CA THR A 120 3.24 -19.83 3.95
C THR A 120 2.47 -18.52 4.06
N GLN A 121 2.95 -17.56 4.85
CA GLN A 121 2.31 -16.26 5.08
C GLN A 121 3.36 -15.16 4.93
N ASN A 122 3.50 -14.62 3.72
CA ASN A 122 4.52 -13.62 3.41
C ASN A 122 4.10 -12.62 2.33
N THR A 123 2.79 -12.47 2.12
CA THR A 123 2.27 -11.63 1.05
C THR A 123 1.26 -10.62 1.55
N ILE A 124 1.27 -9.45 0.93
CA ILE A 124 0.16 -8.52 0.94
C ILE A 124 -0.23 -8.27 -0.52
N THR A 125 -1.50 -8.46 -0.84
CA THR A 125 -2.01 -8.23 -2.19
C THR A 125 -2.99 -7.07 -2.20
N LEU A 126 -2.90 -6.27 -3.27
CA LEU A 126 -3.75 -5.12 -3.53
C LEU A 126 -4.40 -5.34 -4.90
N GLN A 127 -5.72 -5.38 -4.93
CA GLN A 127 -6.49 -5.60 -6.16
C GLN A 127 -7.49 -4.45 -6.33
N SER A 128 -7.65 -3.97 -7.56
CA SER A 128 -8.74 -3.06 -7.90
C SER A 128 -9.85 -3.86 -8.57
N ASN A 129 -11.09 -3.61 -8.17
CA ASN A 129 -12.28 -4.19 -8.80
C ASN A 129 -12.61 -3.56 -10.17
N LYS A 130 -11.87 -2.53 -10.58
CA LYS A 130 -12.11 -1.77 -11.81
C LYS A 130 -11.18 -2.16 -12.97
N LEU A 131 -10.18 -3.00 -12.71
CA LEU A 131 -9.22 -3.52 -13.69
C LEU A 131 -9.57 -4.94 -14.12
#